data_AF-A0A443S0Y3-F1
#
_entry.id   AF-A0A443S0Y3-F1
#
_cell.length_a   1.000
_cell.length_b   1.000
_cell.length_c   1.000
_cell.angle_alpha   90.00
_cell.angle_beta   90.00
_cell.angle_gamma   90.00
#
_symmetry.space_group_name_H-M   'P 1'
#
loop_
_entity.id
_entity.type
_entity.pdbx_description
1 polymer ?
#
loop_
_entity_poly.entity_id
_entity_poly.type
_entity_poly.pdbx_seq_one_letter_code
_entity_poly.pdbx_strand_id
1 'polypeptide(L)'
;MYSSLDGSCNNLKSPIQGKSYTCHRRLLPPDYADGIYKIRESVLGGPLPNARLISNEVLLDVERLDYTVTQMNMQWGQFIIHDQT
;
A
#
# COMPACT_ATOMS: atom_id res chain seq x y z
N MET A 1 -15.87 -25.76 12.50
CA MET A 1 -14.73 -24.87 12.82
C MET A 1 -14.78 -23.74 11.81
N TYR A 2 -14.93 -22.50 12.25
CA TYR A 2 -15.11 -21.32 11.39
C TYR A 2 -13.88 -20.42 11.50
N SER A 3 -13.61 -19.64 10.46
CA SER A 3 -12.58 -18.61 10.49
C SER A 3 -12.90 -17.58 11.58
N SER A 4 -11.90 -17.18 12.34
CA SER A 4 -12.01 -16.07 13.28
C SER A 4 -12.16 -14.74 12.52
N LEU A 5 -12.92 -13.81 13.09
CA LEU A 5 -13.18 -12.51 12.46
C LEU A 5 -11.91 -11.65 12.35
N ASP A 6 -10.95 -11.85 13.25
CA ASP A 6 -9.67 -11.13 13.28
C ASP A 6 -8.56 -11.87 12.51
N GLY A 7 -8.84 -13.05 11.95
CA GLY A 7 -7.84 -13.89 11.27
C GLY A 7 -6.90 -14.65 12.21
N SER A 8 -7.10 -14.59 13.53
CA SER A 8 -6.30 -15.35 14.50
C SER A 8 -6.39 -16.86 14.29
N CYS A 9 -5.30 -17.56 14.62
CA CYS A 9 -5.22 -19.03 14.57
C CYS A 9 -5.41 -19.64 13.16
N ASN A 10 -5.30 -18.84 12.09
CA ASN A 10 -5.23 -19.36 10.72
C ASN A 10 -3.96 -20.23 10.49
N ASN A 11 -2.90 -19.96 11.26
CA ASN A 11 -1.63 -20.67 11.25
C ASN A 11 -1.33 -21.15 12.67
N LEU A 12 -1.40 -22.46 12.89
CA LEU A 12 -1.21 -23.07 14.22
C LEU A 12 0.20 -22.89 14.78
N LYS A 13 1.21 -22.72 13.91
CA LYS A 13 2.60 -22.47 14.32
C LYS A 13 2.85 -21.00 14.65
N SER A 14 2.13 -20.08 13.99
CA SER A 14 2.22 -18.64 14.23
C SER A 14 0.83 -18.02 14.25
N PRO A 15 0.11 -18.08 15.40
CA PRO A 15 -1.31 -17.71 15.47
C PRO A 15 -1.63 -16.24 15.14
N ILE A 16 -0.62 -15.37 15.10
CA ILE A 16 -0.74 -13.94 14.80
C ILE A 16 -0.52 -13.60 13.32
N GLN A 17 -0.08 -14.55 12.51
CA GLN A 17 0.26 -14.28 11.11
C GLN A 17 -1.00 -13.96 10.29
N GLY A 18 -1.05 -12.79 9.68
CA GLY A 18 -2.23 -12.36 8.91
C GLY A 18 -3.43 -11.98 9.78
N LYS A 19 -3.23 -11.81 11.10
CA LYS A 19 -4.25 -11.28 12.00
C LYS A 19 -4.40 -9.76 11.80
N SER A 20 -5.62 -9.24 11.87
CA SER A 20 -5.89 -7.80 11.84
C SER A 20 -5.25 -7.06 13.04
N TYR A 21 -5.08 -5.74 12.91
CA TYR A 21 -4.41 -4.88 13.90
C TYR A 21 -2.98 -5.30 14.26
N THR A 22 -2.25 -5.87 13.31
CA THR A 22 -0.83 -6.20 13.44
C THR A 22 0.00 -5.41 12.42
N CYS A 23 1.30 -5.26 12.66
CA CYS A 23 2.17 -4.50 11.75
C CYS A 23 2.29 -5.19 10.39
N HIS A 24 2.30 -4.39 9.31
CA HIS A 24 2.59 -4.91 7.97
C HIS A 24 3.99 -5.54 7.91
N ARG A 25 4.10 -6.66 7.18
CA ARG A 25 5.37 -7.33 6.93
C ARG A 25 6.24 -6.46 6.00
N ARG A 26 7.48 -6.23 6.39
CA ARG A 26 8.49 -5.58 5.55
C ARG A 26 9.21 -6.63 4.70
N LEU A 27 9.17 -6.48 3.38
CA LEU A 27 9.93 -7.33 2.45
C LEU A 27 11.37 -6.83 2.26
N LEU A 28 11.60 -5.52 2.46
CA LEU A 28 12.90 -4.87 2.44
C LEU A 28 13.07 -4.03 3.72
N PRO A 29 14.31 -3.72 4.13
CA PRO A 29 14.56 -2.77 5.21
C PRO A 29 13.89 -1.41 4.94
N PRO A 30 13.42 -0.70 5.98
CA PRO A 30 12.88 0.64 5.80
C PRO A 30 13.97 1.63 5.37
N ASP A 31 13.59 2.63 4.58
CA ASP A 31 14.46 3.73 4.17
C ASP A 31 13.91 5.05 4.75
N TYR A 32 14.49 5.48 5.87
CA TYR A 32 14.18 6.73 6.56
C TYR A 32 15.45 7.55 6.70
N ALA A 33 15.36 8.89 6.65
CA ALA A 33 16.53 9.75 6.70
C ALA A 33 17.35 9.63 8.00
N ASP A 34 16.68 9.29 9.10
CA ASP A 34 17.32 8.99 10.40
C ASP A 34 17.34 7.49 10.73
N GLY A 35 16.91 6.63 9.81
CA GLY A 35 16.75 5.20 10.03
C GLY A 35 15.58 4.78 10.93
N ILE A 36 14.76 5.73 11.43
CA ILE A 36 13.71 5.45 12.41
C ILE A 36 12.33 5.87 11.89
N TYR A 37 12.13 7.14 11.55
CA TYR A 37 10.80 7.66 11.20
C TYR A 37 10.79 8.88 10.27
N LYS A 38 11.92 9.58 10.10
CA LYS A 38 11.95 10.77 9.23
C LYS A 38 11.77 10.38 7.77
N ILE A 39 11.01 11.20 7.03
CA ILE A 39 10.87 11.09 5.58
C ILE A 39 12.25 10.96 4.95
N ARG A 40 12.43 9.99 4.04
CA ARG A 40 13.70 9.74 3.37
C ARG A 40 14.18 10.96 2.58
N GLU A 41 15.49 11.03 2.39
CA GLU A 41 16.12 12.05 1.54
C GLU A 41 16.27 11.60 0.08
N SER A 42 16.62 12.54 -0.78
CA SER A 42 16.99 12.27 -2.17
C SER A 42 18.29 11.46 -2.24
N VAL A 43 18.37 10.54 -3.20
CA VAL A 43 19.62 9.81 -3.51
C VAL A 43 20.74 10.74 -4.00
N LEU A 44 20.39 11.96 -4.46
CA LEU A 44 21.34 13.01 -4.86
C LEU A 44 21.77 13.91 -3.70
N GLY A 45 21.27 13.64 -2.48
CA GLY A 45 21.38 14.52 -1.33
C GLY A 45 20.28 15.59 -1.32
N GLY A 46 19.73 15.88 -0.13
CA GLY A 46 18.73 16.93 0.08
C GLY A 46 17.27 16.46 0.10
N PRO A 47 16.31 17.39 0.23
CA PRO A 47 14.89 17.07 0.41
C PRO A 47 14.25 16.51 -0.86
N LEU A 48 13.20 15.70 -0.68
CA LEU A 48 12.36 15.25 -1.78
C LEU A 48 11.52 16.41 -2.36
N PRO A 49 11.21 16.39 -3.66
CA PRO A 49 10.30 17.36 -4.25
C PRO A 49 8.90 17.24 -3.65
N ASN A 50 8.17 18.36 -3.65
CA ASN A 50 6.78 18.38 -3.20
C ASN A 50 5.93 17.43 -4.08
N ALA A 51 5.18 16.53 -3.45
CA ALA A 51 4.32 15.56 -4.14
C ALA A 51 3.29 16.22 -5.08
N ARG A 52 2.77 17.40 -4.73
CA ARG A 52 1.83 18.15 -5.58
C ARG A 52 2.50 18.69 -6.85
N LEU A 53 3.75 19.14 -6.74
CA LEU A 53 4.53 19.58 -7.88
C LEU A 53 4.75 18.41 -8.84
N ILE A 54 5.16 17.25 -8.32
CA ILE A 54 5.31 16.04 -9.14
C ILE A 54 3.99 15.64 -9.80
N SER A 55 2.88 15.68 -9.06
CA SER A 55 1.55 15.39 -9.61
C SER A 55 1.17 16.35 -10.75
N ASN A 56 1.45 17.65 -10.64
CA ASN A 56 1.15 18.62 -11.70
C ASN A 56 2.01 18.44 -12.94
N GLU A 57 3.31 18.17 -12.76
CA GLU A 57 4.26 18.14 -13.86
C GLU A 57 4.29 16.78 -14.58
N VAL A 58 3.96 15.69 -13.87
CA VAL A 58 4.12 14.32 -14.39
C VAL A 58 2.78 13.65 -14.71
N LEU A 59 1.73 13.89 -13.93
CA LEU A 59 0.43 13.25 -14.14
C LEU A 59 -0.47 14.14 -14.99
N LEU A 60 -0.74 13.71 -16.21
CA LEU A 60 -1.68 14.39 -17.09
C LEU A 60 -3.11 14.06 -16.68
N ASP A 61 -3.94 15.10 -16.56
CA ASP A 61 -5.38 14.94 -16.42
C ASP A 61 -5.99 14.75 -17.81
N VAL A 62 -6.25 13.49 -18.17
CA VAL A 62 -6.79 13.11 -19.48
C VAL A 62 -7.94 12.13 -19.28
N GLU A 63 -9.08 12.46 -19.86
CA GLU A 63 -10.19 11.51 -19.97
C GLU A 63 -9.92 10.50 -21.08
N ARG A 64 -9.49 9.30 -20.70
CA ARG A 64 -9.24 8.20 -21.62
C ARG A 64 -9.99 6.95 -21.18
N LEU A 65 -10.97 6.53 -21.98
CA LEU A 65 -11.71 5.29 -21.76
C LEU A 65 -10.91 4.07 -22.23
N ASP A 66 -11.02 2.98 -21.48
CA ASP A 66 -10.61 1.65 -21.92
C ASP A 66 -11.85 0.89 -22.41
N TYR A 67 -11.84 0.48 -23.68
CA TYR A 67 -12.97 -0.22 -24.31
C TYR A 67 -12.89 -1.75 -24.13
N THR A 68 -11.84 -2.26 -23.51
CA THR A 68 -11.62 -3.70 -23.30
C THR A 68 -12.02 -4.16 -21.90
N VAL A 69 -12.04 -3.24 -20.92
CA VAL A 69 -12.43 -3.54 -19.54
C VAL A 69 -13.56 -2.62 -19.09
N THR A 70 -14.46 -3.16 -18.26
CA THR A 70 -15.53 -2.36 -17.67
C THR A 70 -15.04 -1.64 -16.43
N GLN A 71 -15.77 -0.61 -15.99
CA GLN A 71 -15.47 0.11 -14.75
C GLN A 71 -15.53 -0.78 -13.50
N MET A 72 -16.20 -1.94 -13.59
CA MET A 72 -16.19 -2.96 -12.54
C MET A 72 -14.78 -3.45 -12.22
N ASN A 73 -13.86 -3.43 -13.19
CA ASN A 73 -12.46 -3.83 -12.96
C ASN A 73 -11.79 -2.97 -11.87
N MET A 74 -11.92 -1.64 -11.97
CA MET A 74 -11.40 -0.71 -10.96
C MET A 74 -12.12 -0.89 -9.62
N GLN A 75 -13.45 -0.99 -9.65
CA GLN A 75 -14.25 -1.12 -8.43
C GLN A 75 -13.95 -2.42 -7.66
N TRP A 76 -13.71 -3.52 -8.38
CA TRP A 76 -13.33 -4.80 -7.79
C TRP A 76 -11.93 -4.75 -7.18
N GLY A 77 -10.99 -4.04 -7.82
CA GLY A 77 -9.68 -3.77 -7.23
C GLY A 77 -9.77 -3.03 -5.90
N GLN A 78 -10.60 -2.00 -5.82
CA GLN A 78 -10.87 -1.27 -4.56
C GLN A 78 -11.52 -2.17 -3.51
N PHE A 79 -12.48 -3.00 -3.90
CA PHE A 79 -13.12 -3.96 -3.00
C PHE A 79 -12.11 -4.93 -2.38
N ILE A 80 -11.20 -5.50 -3.20
CA ILE A 80 -10.16 -6.42 -2.72
C ILE A 80 -9.17 -5.70 -1.80
N ILE A 81 -8.73 -4.48 -2.14
CA ILE A 81 -7.75 -3.75 -1.33
C ILE A 81 -8.33 -3.44 0.06
N HIS A 82 -9.60 -3.04 0.15
CA HIS A 82 -10.27 -2.79 1.42
C HIS A 82 -10.50 -4.05 2.28
N ASP A 83 -10.49 -5.24 1.68
CA ASP A 83 -10.52 -6.51 2.44
C ASP A 83 -9.13 -6.88 2.99
N GLN A 84 -8.05 -6.45 2.31
CA GLN A 84 -6.68 -6.81 2.70
C GLN A 84 -6.00 -5.83 3.67
N THR A 85 -6.25 -4.52 3.55
CA THR A 85 -5.56 -3.45 4.29
C THR A 85 -6.47 -2.29 4.62
#